data_AF-A0A4Q6E2I3-F1
#
_entry.id   AF-A0A4Q6E2I3-F1
#
_cell.length_a   1.000
_cell.length_b   1.000
_cell.length_c   1.000
_cell.angle_alpha   90.00
_cell.angle_beta   90.00
_cell.angle_gamma   90.00
#
_symmetry.space_group_name_H-M   'P 1'
#
loop_
_entity.id
_entity.type
_entity.pdbx_description
1 polymer ?
#
loop_
_entity_poly.entity_id
_entity_poly.type
_entity_poly.pdbx_seq_one_letter_code
_entity_poly.pdbx_strand_id
1 'polypeptide(L)'
;MKIINTDKNIIVDDLFKYLQQLNPLFREQRQSDVNFEVVKAGQEIDIQQPQLYDDILFKLQVEGNRLRVIKSEHYVDDVNVLTLESILDKLFLEHLGATAPQI
;
A
#
# COMPACT_ATOMS: atom_id res chain seq x y z
N MET A 1 -10.14 3.71 6.79
CA MET A 1 -10.12 2.26 6.56
C MET A 1 -10.97 1.92 5.35
N LYS A 2 -10.46 1.11 4.42
CA LYS A 2 -11.21 0.59 3.27
C LYS A 2 -10.99 -0.91 3.10
N ILE A 3 -11.93 -1.60 2.47
CA ILE A 3 -11.87 -3.04 2.20
C ILE A 3 -11.99 -3.24 0.69
N ILE A 4 -10.99 -3.90 0.11
CA ILE A 4 -10.95 -4.26 -1.30
C ILE A 4 -11.25 -5.76 -1.40
N ASN A 5 -12.27 -6.10 -2.19
CA ASN A 5 -12.60 -7.48 -2.49
C ASN A 5 -11.96 -7.87 -3.82
N THR A 6 -11.44 -9.09 -3.87
CA THR A 6 -10.75 -9.62 -5.04
C THR A 6 -11.44 -10.90 -5.48
N ASP A 7 -11.41 -11.18 -6.78
CA ASP A 7 -12.03 -12.39 -7.35
C ASP A 7 -11.26 -13.67 -6.99
N LYS A 8 -10.03 -13.51 -6.49
CA LYS A 8 -9.12 -14.59 -6.10
C LYS A 8 -8.62 -14.38 -4.69
N ASN A 9 -8.22 -15.47 -4.03
CA ASN A 9 -7.52 -15.37 -2.75
C ASN A 9 -6.23 -14.58 -2.93
N ILE A 10 -5.99 -13.68 -1.99
CA ILE A 10 -4.79 -12.86 -1.92
C ILE A 10 -3.73 -13.67 -1.19
N ILE A 11 -2.59 -13.84 -1.83
CA ILE A 11 -1.43 -14.48 -1.21
C ILE A 11 -0.54 -13.36 -0.68
N VAL A 12 -0.40 -13.25 0.65
CA VAL A 12 0.34 -12.16 1.30
C VAL A 12 1.79 -12.07 0.82
N ASP A 13 2.43 -13.20 0.53
CA ASP A 13 3.80 -13.24 0.01
C ASP A 13 3.91 -12.64 -1.39
N ASP A 14 2.94 -12.91 -2.26
CA ASP A 14 2.88 -12.36 -3.61
C ASP A 14 2.60 -10.86 -3.57
N LEU A 15 1.64 -10.44 -2.72
CA LEU A 15 1.34 -9.03 -2.49
C LEU A 15 2.56 -8.29 -1.95
N PHE A 16 3.26 -8.86 -0.96
CA PHE A 16 4.47 -8.28 -0.38
C PHE A 16 5.58 -8.11 -1.42
N LYS A 17 5.80 -9.14 -2.25
CA LYS A 17 6.77 -9.09 -3.34
C LYS A 17 6.39 -8.02 -4.37
N TYR A 18 5.11 -7.91 -4.70
CA TYR A 18 4.60 -6.90 -5.62
C TYR A 18 4.79 -5.49 -5.07
N LEU A 19 4.56 -5.28 -3.77
CA LEU A 19 4.75 -3.97 -3.12
C LEU A 19 6.20 -3.48 -3.09
N GLN A 20 7.19 -4.33 -3.39
CA GLN A 20 8.59 -3.88 -3.52
C GLN A 20 8.80 -2.89 -4.67
N GLN A 21 7.89 -2.84 -5.66
CA GLN A 21 7.95 -1.87 -6.75
C GLN A 21 7.42 -0.47 -6.38
N LEU A 22 6.95 -0.30 -5.14
CA LEU A 22 6.42 0.98 -4.64
C LEU A 22 7.48 2.09 -4.72
N ASN A 23 8.70 1.83 -4.26
CA ASN A 23 9.80 2.80 -4.30
C ASN A 23 10.16 3.28 -5.72
N PRO A 24 10.40 2.39 -6.71
CA PRO A 24 10.67 2.86 -8.06
C PRO A 24 9.50 3.64 -8.68
N LEU A 25 8.25 3.21 -8.47
CA LEU A 25 7.07 3.93 -8.97
C LEU A 25 6.91 5.31 -8.33
N PHE A 26 7.15 5.41 -7.02
CA PHE A 26 7.05 6.68 -6.31
C PHE A 26 8.12 7.66 -6.78
N ARG A 27 9.36 7.18 -6.95
CA ARG A 27 10.47 7.98 -7.47
C ARG A 27 10.18 8.48 -8.88
N GLU A 28 9.59 7.66 -9.75
CA GLU A 28 9.19 8.07 -11.10
C GLU A 28 8.13 9.20 -11.05
N GLN A 29 7.14 9.08 -10.17
CA GLN A 29 6.05 10.05 -10.08
C GLN A 29 6.45 11.37 -9.40
N ARG A 30 7.34 11.34 -8.40
CA ARG A 30 7.69 12.52 -7.57
C ARG A 30 9.08 13.09 -7.84
N GLN A 31 9.92 12.40 -8.61
CA GLN A 31 11.33 12.77 -8.81
C GLN A 31 12.05 13.06 -7.48
N SER A 32 11.75 12.25 -6.46
CA SER A 32 12.22 12.44 -5.09
C SER A 32 12.97 11.20 -4.60
N ASP A 33 13.95 11.41 -3.73
CA ASP A 33 14.72 10.34 -3.06
C ASP A 33 14.03 9.78 -1.82
N VAL A 34 12.71 9.97 -1.71
CA VAL A 34 11.86 9.32 -0.70
C VAL A 34 11.85 7.81 -0.93
N ASN A 35 12.14 7.05 0.13
CA ASN A 35 12.05 5.60 0.16
C ASN A 35 11.15 5.16 1.29
N PHE A 36 10.20 4.28 0.98
CA PHE A 36 9.33 3.61 1.91
C PHE A 36 9.92 2.25 2.28
N GLU A 37 9.68 1.86 3.52
CA GLU A 37 9.92 0.52 4.01
C GLU A 37 8.61 -0.25 3.97
N VAL A 38 8.64 -1.41 3.33
CA VAL A 38 7.53 -2.35 3.31
C VAL A 38 7.91 -3.52 4.20
N VAL A 39 7.18 -3.72 5.30
CA VAL A 39 7.45 -4.73 6.32
C VAL A 39 6.30 -5.71 6.36
N LYS A 40 6.58 -7.01 6.31
CA LYS A 40 5.55 -8.06 6.42
C LYS A 40 5.59 -8.71 7.79
N ALA A 41 4.43 -8.86 8.40
CA ALA A 41 4.24 -9.58 9.67
C ALA A 41 3.04 -10.54 9.55
N GLY A 42 3.32 -11.81 9.22
CA GLY A 42 2.26 -12.81 9.05
C GLY A 42 1.34 -12.50 7.85
N GLN A 43 0.06 -12.23 8.13
CA GLN A 43 -0.95 -11.84 7.12
C GLN A 43 -1.08 -10.31 6.97
N GLU A 44 -0.17 -9.56 7.58
CA GLU A 44 -0.17 -8.09 7.55
C GLU A 44 1.07 -7.57 6.83
N ILE A 45 0.91 -6.44 6.15
CA ILE A 45 1.99 -5.68 5.53
C ILE A 45 1.85 -4.22 5.94
N ASP A 46 2.89 -3.69 6.57
CA ASP A 46 2.99 -2.29 6.97
C ASP A 46 3.89 -1.53 5.99
N ILE A 47 3.45 -0.34 5.61
CA ILE A 47 4.19 0.59 4.78
C ILE A 47 4.49 1.82 5.63
N GLN A 48 5.77 2.09 5.83
CA GLN A 48 6.26 3.16 6.70
C GLN A 48 7.36 3.96 6.00
N GLN A 49 7.63 5.16 6.50
CA GLN A 49 8.80 5.93 6.08
C GLN A 49 9.39 6.63 7.32
N PRO A 50 10.24 5.92 8.09
CA PRO A 50 10.75 6.38 9.38
C PRO A 50 11.62 7.65 9.29
N GLN A 51 12.06 8.01 8.08
CA GLN A 51 12.86 9.21 7.84
C GLN A 51 12.04 10.51 7.92
N LEU A 52 10.72 10.42 7.68
CA LEU A 52 9.82 11.59 7.64
C LEU A 52 8.63 11.47 8.60
N TYR A 53 8.24 10.24 8.97
CA TYR A 53 7.05 9.98 9.75
C TYR A 53 7.38 9.04 10.91
N ASP A 54 6.79 9.32 12.07
CA ASP A 54 7.00 8.54 13.30
C ASP A 54 6.09 7.29 13.37
N ASP A 55 5.14 7.16 12.45
CA ASP A 55 4.11 6.11 12.47
C ASP A 55 3.97 5.42 11.09
N ILE A 56 3.26 4.30 11.07
CA ILE A 56 2.90 3.56 9.86
C ILE A 56 2.00 4.45 8.99
N LEU A 57 2.27 4.48 7.68
CA LEU A 57 1.45 5.24 6.73
C LEU A 57 0.24 4.43 6.28
N PHE A 58 0.47 3.16 5.93
CA PHE A 58 -0.57 2.22 5.52
C PHE A 58 -0.31 0.85 6.14
N LYS A 59 -1.38 0.23 6.65
CA LYS A 59 -1.41 -1.15 7.09
C LYS A 59 -2.36 -1.94 6.21
N LEU A 60 -1.87 -3.05 5.66
CA LEU A 60 -2.60 -3.94 4.77
C LEU A 60 -2.81 -5.26 5.47
N GLN A 61 -4.06 -5.71 5.63
CA GLN A 61 -4.38 -6.99 6.26
C GLN A 61 -5.07 -7.90 5.24
N VAL A 62 -4.47 -9.06 5.00
CA VAL A 62 -4.98 -10.07 4.07
C VAL A 62 -5.92 -11.01 4.82
N GLU A 63 -7.15 -11.13 4.33
CA GLU A 63 -8.19 -12.01 4.87
C GLU A 63 -8.86 -12.81 3.73
N GLY A 64 -8.20 -13.86 3.27
CA GLY A 64 -8.69 -14.69 2.15
C GLY A 64 -8.69 -13.90 0.84
N ASN A 65 -9.86 -13.55 0.33
CA ASN A 65 -10.04 -12.73 -0.88
C ASN A 65 -10.36 -11.25 -0.56
N ARG A 66 -10.04 -10.80 0.65
CA ARG A 66 -10.26 -9.43 1.09
C ARG A 66 -8.95 -8.82 1.53
N LEU A 67 -8.69 -7.60 1.08
CA LEU A 67 -7.62 -6.75 1.57
C LEU A 67 -8.20 -5.61 2.37
N ARG A 68 -7.90 -5.56 3.67
CA ARG A 68 -8.23 -4.39 4.49
C ARG A 68 -7.06 -3.41 4.44
N VAL A 69 -7.33 -2.18 4.03
CA VAL A 69 -6.35 -1.10 3.93
C VAL A 69 -6.67 -0.06 5.00
N ILE A 70 -5.73 0.14 5.92
CA ILE A 70 -5.82 1.09 7.03
C ILE A 70 -4.77 2.16 6.78
N LYS A 71 -5.22 3.35 6.37
CA LYS A 71 -4.40 4.55 6.23
C LYS A 71 -4.29 5.27 7.57
N SER A 72 -3.12 5.81 7.89
CA SER A 72 -2.92 6.64 9.08
C SER A 72 -3.72 7.94 9.02
N GLU A 73 -4.34 8.30 10.15
CA GLU A 73 -5.11 9.53 10.30
C GLU A 73 -4.22 10.76 10.50
N HIS A 74 -2.95 10.56 10.84
CA HIS A 74 -2.00 11.66 11.14
C HIS A 74 -1.50 12.38 9.87
N TYR A 75 -1.58 11.73 8.71
CA TYR A 75 -0.93 12.19 7.48
C TYR A 75 -1.89 12.22 6.28
N VAL A 76 -3.18 12.41 6.54
CA VAL A 76 -4.24 12.28 5.52
C VAL A 76 -4.10 13.27 4.37
N ASP A 77 -3.62 14.48 4.65
CA ASP A 77 -3.46 15.59 3.70
C ASP A 77 -2.01 15.72 3.18
N ASP A 78 -1.11 14.82 3.58
CA ASP A 78 0.29 14.87 3.13
C ASP A 78 0.39 14.42 1.67
N VAL A 79 1.06 15.23 0.86
CA VAL A 79 1.21 15.01 -0.59
C VAL A 79 1.93 13.70 -0.93
N ASN A 80 2.88 13.25 -0.12
CA ASN A 80 3.56 11.97 -0.32
C ASN A 80 2.63 10.82 0.01
N VAL A 81 1.82 10.94 1.06
CA VAL A 81 0.84 9.93 1.44
C VAL A 81 -0.26 9.81 0.38
N LEU A 82 -0.77 10.94 -0.12
CA LEU A 82 -1.74 10.96 -1.22
C LEU A 82 -1.16 10.38 -2.53
N THR A 83 0.12 10.62 -2.80
CA THR A 83 0.79 10.02 -3.96
C THR A 83 0.94 8.52 -3.79
N LEU A 84 1.34 8.08 -2.60
CA LEU A 84 1.45 6.67 -2.27
C LEU A 84 0.11 5.96 -2.39
N GLU A 85 -0.97 6.56 -1.91
CA GLU A 85 -2.35 6.06 -2.06
C GLU A 85 -2.70 5.81 -3.53
N SER A 86 -2.43 6.80 -4.41
CA SER A 86 -2.68 6.66 -5.84
C SER A 86 -1.86 5.55 -6.50
N ILE A 87 -0.64 5.30 -6.02
CA ILE A 87 0.19 4.19 -6.50
C ILE A 87 -0.39 2.85 -6.02
N LEU A 88 -0.79 2.76 -4.75
CA LEU A 88 -1.41 1.55 -4.20
C LEU A 88 -2.70 1.19 -4.93
N ASP A 89 -3.54 2.17 -5.25
CA ASP A 89 -4.75 1.96 -6.07
C ASP A 89 -4.44 1.28 -7.40
N LYS A 90 -3.44 1.81 -8.13
CA LYS A 90 -3.01 1.23 -9.41
C LYS A 90 -2.48 -0.19 -9.22
N LEU A 91 -1.63 -0.40 -8.22
CA LEU A 91 -1.03 -1.71 -7.94
C LEU A 91 -2.10 -2.75 -7.60
N PHE A 92 -3.11 -2.38 -6.81
CA PHE A 92 -4.19 -3.30 -6.45
C PHE A 92 -5.13 -3.59 -7.62
N LEU A 93 -5.41 -2.59 -8.46
CA LEU A 93 -6.18 -2.79 -9.69
C LEU A 93 -5.47 -3.79 -10.63
N GLU A 94 -4.17 -3.61 -10.86
CA GLU A 94 -3.38 -4.43 -11.78
C GLU A 94 -3.13 -5.84 -11.26
N HIS A 95 -2.75 -5.98 -9.98
CA HIS A 95 -2.32 -7.26 -9.42
C HIS A 95 -3.46 -8.10 -8.88
N LEU A 96 -4.43 -7.46 -8.24
CA LEU A 96 -5.51 -8.16 -7.55
C LEU A 96 -6.78 -8.26 -8.41
N GLY A 97 -6.81 -7.59 -9.57
CA GLY A 97 -8.01 -7.49 -10.41
C GLY A 97 -9.17 -6.83 -9.66
N ALA A 98 -8.85 -5.95 -8.70
CA ALA A 98 -9.85 -5.32 -7.84
C ALA A 98 -10.86 -4.55 -8.68
N THR A 99 -12.15 -4.74 -8.43
CA THR A 99 -13.22 -3.99 -9.08
C THR A 99 -13.24 -2.58 -8.48
N ALA A 100 -12.41 -1.68 -9.04
CA ALA A 100 -12.24 -0.28 -8.64
C ALA A 100 -11.86 -0.08 -7.16
N PRO A 101 -10.58 -0.29 -6.78
CA PRO A 101 -10.09 0.26 -5.52
C PRO A 101 -10.09 1.79 -5.66
N GLN A 102 -10.94 2.44 -4.89
CA GLN A 102 -10.75 3.84 -4.52
C GLN A 102 -10.31 3.77 -3.06
N ILE A 103 -9.01 3.66 -2.77
CA ILE A 103 -8.45 3.69 -1.41
C ILE A 103 -8.59 5.08 -0.80
#